data_AF-A0A948AGA9-F1
#
_entry.id   AF-A0A948AGA9-F1
#
_cell.length_a   1.000
_cell.length_b   1.000
_cell.length_c   1.000
_cell.angle_alpha   90.00
_cell.angle_beta   90.00
_cell.angle_gamma   90.00
#
_symmetry.space_group_name_H-M   'P 1'
#
loop_
_entity.id
_entity.type
_entity.pdbx_description
1 polymer ?
#
loop_
_entity_poly.entity_id
_entity_poly.type
_entity_poly.pdbx_seq_one_letter_code
_entity_poly.pdbx_strand_id
1 'polypeptide(L)' 'MAEKLRLAIEEAEFESGIHLSTSIGVSEYRPGEAAATLIERADYALYAAKEAGRNRVVGEPPSIAADASR' A
#
# COMPACT_ATOMS: atom_id res chain seq x y z
N MET A 1 7.61 -0.29 7.32
CA MET A 1 8.36 -1.19 6.41
C MET A 1 8.11 -0.87 4.94
N ALA A 2 6.86 -0.74 4.49
CA ALA A 2 6.52 -0.45 3.08
C ALA A 2 7.27 0.76 2.49
N GLU A 3 7.39 1.87 3.23
CA GLU A 3 8.09 3.07 2.72
C GLU A 3 9.58 2.82 2.47
N LYS A 4 10.23 1.99 3.30
CA LYS A 4 11.63 1.61 3.09
C LYS A 4 11.79 0.82 1.78
N LEU A 5 10.85 -0.05 1.46
CA LEU A 5 10.87 -0.79 0.20
C LEU A 5 10.62 0.13 -1.01
N ARG A 6 9.70 1.09 -0.87
CA ARG A 6 9.43 2.08 -1.92
C ARG A 6 10.69 2.88 -2.27
N LEU A 7 11.35 3.42 -1.26
CA LEU A 7 12.62 4.17 -1.41
C LEU A 7 13.72 3.28 -1.99
N ALA A 8 13.88 2.05 -1.50
CA ALA A 8 14.90 1.14 -2.02
C ALA A 8 14.72 0.80 -3.50
N ILE A 9 13.48 0.75 -4.00
CA ILE A 9 13.20 0.55 -5.43
C ILE A 9 13.45 1.83 -6.23
N GLU A 10 13.07 3.00 -5.71
CA GLU A 10 13.29 4.29 -6.35
C GLU A 10 14.77 4.65 -6.48
N GLU A 11 15.58 4.32 -5.46
CA GLU A 11 17.01 4.58 -5.41
C GLU A 11 17.84 3.50 -6.14
N ALA A 12 17.23 2.39 -6.54
CA ALA A 12 17.95 1.31 -7.21
C ALA A 12 18.30 1.68 -8.65
N GLU A 13 19.54 1.40 -9.03
CA GLU A 13 19.99 1.43 -10.42
C GLU A 13 19.63 0.10 -11.09
N PHE A 14 18.73 0.15 -12.06
CA PHE A 14 18.41 -1.01 -12.89
C PHE A 14 19.26 -1.01 -14.17
N GLU A 15 19.43 -2.20 -14.74
CA GLU A 15 20.17 -2.36 -16.00
C GLU A 15 19.66 -1.41 -17.08
N SER A 16 20.58 -0.98 -17.94
CA SER A 16 20.28 -0.10 -19.08
C SER A 16 19.76 1.29 -18.71
N GLY A 17 19.96 1.75 -17.47
CA GLY A 17 19.56 3.10 -17.03
C GLY A 17 18.05 3.28 -16.86
N ILE A 18 17.32 2.20 -16.63
CA ILE A 18 15.89 2.24 -16.39
C ILE A 18 15.64 2.76 -14.97
N HIS A 19 14.78 3.78 -14.85
CA HIS A 19 14.27 4.23 -13.55
C HIS A 19 12.92 3.59 -13.28
N LEU A 20 12.84 2.84 -12.19
CA LEU A 20 11.59 2.24 -11.71
C LEU A 20 11.17 2.90 -10.40
N SER A 21 9.85 2.94 -10.20
CA SER A 21 9.24 3.27 -8.91
C SER A 21 8.12 2.29 -8.64
N THR A 22 7.67 2.22 -7.39
CA THR A 22 6.53 1.38 -7.03
C THR A 22 5.49 2.15 -6.22
N SER A 23 4.23 1.78 -6.41
CA SER A 23 3.14 2.18 -5.52
C SER A 23 2.79 0.98 -4.65
N ILE A 24 2.54 1.21 -3.37
CA ILE A 24 2.26 0.13 -2.41
C ILE A 24 0.97 0.46 -1.65
N GLY A 25 0.04 -0.49 -1.64
CA GLY A 25 -1.12 -0.48 -0.76
C GLY A 25 -0.88 -1.34 0.47
N VAL A 26 -1.27 -0.85 1.65
CA VAL A 26 -1.11 -1.57 2.92
C VAL A 26 -2.45 -1.68 3.63
N SER A 27 -2.79 -2.89 4.06
CA SER A 27 -3.94 -3.16 4.93
C SER A 27 -3.47 -3.86 6.21
N GLU A 28 -4.20 -3.65 7.29
CA GLU A 28 -3.96 -4.34 8.56
C GLU A 28 -4.85 -5.58 8.66
N TYR A 29 -4.25 -6.70 9.09
CA TYR A 29 -5.01 -7.93 9.35
C TYR A 29 -5.96 -7.75 10.53
N ARG A 30 -7.24 -8.06 10.28
CA ARG A 30 -8.30 -8.05 11.30
C ARG A 30 -8.58 -9.50 11.75
N PRO A 31 -8.55 -9.80 13.06
CA PRO A 31 -8.80 -11.15 13.56
C PRO A 31 -10.10 -11.75 13.00
N GLY A 32 -10.00 -12.95 12.44
CA GLY A 32 -11.16 -13.68 11.90
C GLY A 32 -11.58 -13.29 10.49
N GLU A 33 -10.91 -12.32 9.85
CA GLU A 33 -11.20 -12.00 8.45
C GLU A 33 -10.60 -13.03 7.48
N ALA A 34 -11.21 -13.13 6.29
CA ALA A 34 -10.67 -13.93 5.21
C ALA A 34 -9.45 -13.24 4.58
N ALA A 35 -8.44 -14.02 4.19
CA ALA A 35 -7.26 -13.52 3.49
C ALA A 35 -7.62 -12.74 2.21
N ALA A 36 -8.68 -13.16 1.50
CA ALA A 36 -9.18 -12.45 0.33
C ALA A 36 -9.60 -11.00 0.66
N THR A 37 -10.29 -10.80 1.79
CA THR A 37 -10.72 -9.48 2.26
C THR A 37 -9.53 -8.61 2.68
N LEU A 38 -8.51 -9.20 3.31
CA LEU A 38 -7.25 -8.50 3.61
C LEU A 38 -6.58 -7.99 2.32
N ILE A 39 -6.46 -8.86 1.32
CA ILE A 39 -5.81 -8.56 0.03
C ILE A 39 -6.61 -7.51 -0.74
N GLU A 40 -7.94 -7.64 -0.78
CA GLU A 40 -8.83 -6.69 -1.45
C GLU A 40 -8.66 -5.27 -0.89
N ARG A 41 -8.57 -5.13 0.45
CA ARG A 41 -8.32 -3.83 1.09
C ARG A 41 -6.92 -3.27 0.76
N ALA A 42 -5.90 -4.12 0.69
CA ALA A 42 -4.58 -3.69 0.24
C ALA A 42 -4.60 -3.25 -1.23
N ASP A 43 -5.36 -3.92 -2.10
CA ASP A 43 -5.49 -3.57 -3.51
C ASP A 43 -6.22 -2.23 -3.70
N TYR A 44 -7.27 -1.98 -2.91
CA TYR A 44 -7.92 -0.66 -2.86
C TYR A 44 -6.93 0.45 -2.48
N ALA A 45 -6.11 0.23 -1.45
CA ALA A 45 -5.08 1.19 -1.06
C ALA A 45 -4.01 1.37 -2.14
N LEU A 46 -3.62 0.29 -2.84
CA LEU A 46 -2.69 0.35 -3.96
C LEU A 46 -3.25 1.17 -5.12
N TYR A 47 -4.53 0.97 -5.43
CA TYR A 47 -5.22 1.72 -6.46
C TYR A 47 -5.32 3.22 -6.10
N ALA A 48 -5.62 3.55 -4.84
CA ALA A 48 -5.57 4.94 -4.36
C ALA A 48 -4.16 5.55 -4.47
N ALA A 49 -3.10 4.80 -4.15
CA ALA A 49 -1.72 5.25 -4.36
C ALA A 49 -1.42 5.57 -5.83
N LYS A 50 -1.98 4.77 -6.75
CA LYS A 50 -1.85 4.95 -8.19
C LYS A 50 -2.58 6.21 -8.68
N GLU A 51 -3.82 6.44 -8.23
CA GLU A 51 -4.61 7.61 -8.61
C GLU A 51 -4.05 8.91 -8.02
N ALA A 52 -3.49 8.87 -6.82
CA ALA A 52 -2.93 10.04 -6.16
C ALA A 52 -1.60 10.54 -6.77
N GLY A 53 -1.10 9.91 -7.84
CA GLY A 53 0.14 10.32 -8.53
C GLY A 53 1.29 9.32 -8.46
N ARG A 54 1.01 8.06 -8.07
CA ARG A 54 1.96 6.95 -8.02
C ARG A 54 3.13 7.19 -7.06
N ASN A 55 4.12 6.29 -7.10
CA ASN A 55 5.37 6.32 -6.34
C ASN A 55 5.16 6.70 -4.86
N ARG A 56 4.27 5.98 -4.17
CA ARG A 56 3.90 6.25 -2.77
C ARG A 56 3.30 5.03 -2.11
N VAL A 57 3.30 5.08 -0.79
CA VAL A 57 2.57 4.15 0.07
C VAL A 57 1.25 4.77 0.49
N VAL A 58 0.16 4.01 0.39
CA VAL A 58 -1.15 4.40 0.94
C VAL A 58 -1.64 3.26 1.83
N GLY A 59 -2.14 3.61 3.01
CA GLY A 59 -2.84 2.68 3.89
C GLY A 59 -4.31 2.60 3.53
N GLU A 60 -4.96 1.48 3.84
CA GLU A 60 -6.41 1.39 3.77
C GLU A 60 -7.08 2.52 4.58
N PRO A 61 -8.21 3.07 4.11
CA PRO A 61 -8.96 4.03 4.89
C PRO A 61 -9.45 3.37 6.20
N PRO A 62 -9.47 4.11 7.32
CA PRO A 62 -9.92 3.58 8.60
C PRO A 62 -11.36 3.07 8.47
N SER A 63 -11.65 1.89 9.02
CA SER A 63 -13.04 1.44 9.09
C SER A 63 -13.78 2.30 10.11
N ILE A 64 -14.85 2.96 9.66
CA ILE A 64 -15.66 3.85 10.50
C ILE A 64 -16.31 3.05 11.66
N ALA A 65 -16.38 1.72 11.57
CA ALA A 65 -16.90 0.85 12.62
C ALA A 65 -15.98 0.74 13.86
N ALA A 66 -14.66 1.02 13.74
CA ALA A 66 -13.72 0.86 14.85
C ALA A 66 -13.56 2.12 15.72
N ASP A 67 -14.03 3.29 15.26
CA ASP A 67 -13.88 4.57 15.96
C ASP A 67 -15.08 4.92 16.87
N ALA A 68 -16.19 4.18 16.77
CA ALA A 68 -17.39 4.39 17.59
C ALA A 68 -17.30 3.79 19.01
N SER A 69 -16.11 3.38 19.45
CA SER A 69 -15.88 2.80 20.79
C SER A 69 -14.60 3.31 21.46
N ARG A 70 -14.14 4.51 21.10
CA ARG A 70 -13.11 5.25 21.83
C ARG A 70 -13.69 6.42 22.60
#